data_AF-A0A6P6N316-F1
#
_entry.id   AF-A0A6P6N316-F1
#
_cell.length_a   1.000
_cell.length_b   1.000
_cell.length_c   1.000
_cell.angle_alpha   90.00
_cell.angle_beta   90.00
_cell.angle_gamma   90.00
#
_symmetry.space_group_name_H-M   'P 1'
#
loop_
_entity.id
_entity.type
_entity.pdbx_description
1 polymer ?
#
loop_
_entity_poly.entity_id
_entity_poly.type
_entity_poly.pdbx_seq_one_letter_code
_entity_poly.pdbx_strand_id
1 'polypeptide(L)'
;CTCYKCALALVVRCNRVSVSLVVCPAEKGYLVKCREEWARSQDPEAALKRLPVKRCVEGQLLRGLAKYGKNNIITAFGLIPRNNRLMYIHSYQSYVWNCMVSKRMEAFGLRAVEGDLVLRGGYAHVLSAEEAEKHSVHDVVMPLPGFDVIYPTHSVGGGYRDMLSADDLDIDSMRHKVRDYSLAGAYRRILIRPRDVSWELIQYDDPRVPLVHTDVEKLENAPAPVYLKEGKYRALKMEFSLPSSTYATMAVREVLKMDTSIKNQTQLNTSWLN
;
A
#
# COMPACT_ATOMS: atom_id res chain seq x y z
N CYS A 1 4.20 6.67 3.82
CA CYS A 1 3.50 5.46 4.33
C CYS A 1 4.21 5.00 5.60
N THR A 2 3.60 5.08 6.78
CA THR A 2 4.30 4.79 8.06
C THR A 2 4.47 3.27 8.29
N CYS A 3 3.61 2.44 7.69
CA CYS A 3 3.58 0.99 7.92
C CYS A 3 4.85 0.25 7.48
N TYR A 4 5.47 0.63 6.36
CA TYR A 4 6.69 -0.06 5.90
C TYR A 4 7.88 0.22 6.82
N LYS A 5 7.96 1.43 7.41
CA LYS A 5 8.98 1.76 8.41
C LYS A 5 8.80 0.93 9.68
N CYS A 6 7.55 0.71 10.09
CA CYS A 6 7.23 -0.21 11.17
C CYS A 6 7.64 -1.64 10.84
N ALA A 7 7.38 -2.09 9.61
CA ALA A 7 7.78 -3.42 9.14
C ALA A 7 9.29 -3.64 9.17
N LEU A 8 10.05 -2.69 8.61
CA LEU A 8 11.51 -2.71 8.61
C LEU A 8 12.06 -2.76 10.04
N ALA A 9 11.53 -1.94 10.94
CA ALA A 9 12.01 -1.91 12.32
C ALA A 9 11.63 -3.19 13.11
N LEU A 10 10.38 -3.65 12.99
CA LEU A 10 9.84 -4.75 13.79
C LEU A 10 10.28 -6.13 13.30
N VAL A 11 10.29 -6.33 11.99
CA VAL A 11 10.41 -7.65 11.38
C VAL A 11 11.80 -7.87 10.81
N VAL A 12 12.42 -6.84 10.26
CA VAL A 12 13.74 -6.96 9.63
C VAL A 12 14.86 -6.75 10.65
N ARG A 13 14.81 -5.65 11.41
CA ARG A 13 15.90 -5.27 12.33
C ARG A 13 15.73 -5.70 13.79
N CYS A 14 14.59 -6.29 14.19
CA CYS A 14 14.30 -6.75 15.55
C CYS A 14 14.71 -5.77 16.68
N ASN A 15 14.53 -4.46 16.48
CA ASN A 15 15.15 -3.43 17.33
C ASN A 15 14.18 -2.83 18.38
N ARG A 16 14.71 -2.19 19.44
CA ARG A 16 13.95 -1.46 20.48
C ARG A 16 13.24 -0.21 19.92
N VAL A 17 13.80 0.41 18.87
CA VAL A 17 13.24 1.59 18.18
C VAL A 17 11.84 1.33 17.60
N SER A 18 11.49 0.05 17.41
CA SER A 18 10.32 -0.40 16.68
C SER A 18 9.00 -0.17 17.39
N VAL A 19 8.97 -0.11 18.72
CA VAL A 19 7.74 0.22 19.47
C VAL A 19 7.35 1.67 19.21
N SER A 20 8.31 2.58 19.13
CA SER A 20 8.06 4.00 18.84
C SER A 20 7.51 4.24 17.43
N LEU A 21 7.80 3.35 16.47
CA LEU A 21 7.37 3.45 15.07
C LEU A 21 5.94 2.96 14.84
N VAL A 22 5.53 1.83 15.45
CA VAL A 22 4.10 1.41 15.49
C VAL A 22 3.22 2.53 16.05
N VAL A 23 3.83 3.34 16.90
CA VAL A 23 3.27 4.41 17.70
C VAL A 23 3.44 5.80 17.00
N CYS A 24 3.90 5.90 15.75
CA CYS A 24 4.12 7.20 15.04
C CYS A 24 3.11 7.50 13.89
N PRO A 25 2.93 8.77 13.47
CA PRO A 25 1.72 9.57 13.65
C PRO A 25 0.57 9.17 12.70
N ALA A 26 -0.55 8.74 13.28
CA ALA A 26 -1.87 8.93 12.68
C ALA A 26 -2.38 10.30 13.15
N GLU A 27 -2.79 11.14 12.21
CA GLU A 27 -3.20 12.51 12.45
C GLU A 27 -4.47 12.56 13.32
N LYS A 28 -4.35 13.28 14.45
CA LYS A 28 -5.40 13.70 15.40
C LYS A 28 -6.27 12.58 16.01
N GLY A 29 -6.16 12.39 17.32
CA GLY A 29 -7.07 11.52 18.08
C GLY A 29 -6.50 10.99 19.39
N TYR A 30 -7.23 10.08 20.03
CA TYR A 30 -6.88 9.43 21.29
C TYR A 30 -5.55 8.66 21.28
N LEU A 31 -5.09 8.26 20.09
CA LEU A 31 -3.79 7.61 19.93
C LEU A 31 -2.64 8.54 20.31
N VAL A 32 -2.73 9.85 20.06
CA VAL A 32 -1.66 10.83 20.36
C VAL A 32 -1.29 10.80 21.84
N LYS A 33 -2.28 10.84 22.74
CA LYS A 33 -2.07 10.80 24.20
C LYS A 33 -1.38 9.51 24.66
N CYS A 34 -1.76 8.37 24.08
CA CYS A 34 -1.09 7.10 24.36
C CYS A 34 0.38 7.11 23.91
N ARG A 35 0.65 7.74 22.76
CA ARG A 35 1.98 7.80 22.16
C ARG A 35 2.91 8.72 22.95
N GLU A 36 2.41 9.88 23.37
CA GLU A 36 3.12 10.82 24.26
C GLU A 36 3.46 10.17 25.61
N GLU A 37 2.51 9.46 26.21
CA GLU A 37 2.72 8.75 27.46
C GLU A 37 3.78 7.65 27.29
N TRP A 38 3.73 6.88 26.21
CA TRP A 38 4.75 5.89 25.89
C TRP A 38 6.13 6.54 25.70
N ALA A 39 6.22 7.62 24.92
CA ALA A 39 7.48 8.31 24.66
C ALA A 39 8.13 8.85 25.94
N ARG A 40 7.31 9.34 26.89
CA ARG A 40 7.79 9.88 28.17
C ARG A 40 8.15 8.80 29.19
N SER A 41 7.27 7.84 29.41
CA SER A 41 7.38 6.87 30.53
C SER A 41 8.05 5.56 30.12
N GLN A 42 8.00 5.22 28.83
CA GLN A 42 8.24 3.87 28.31
C GLN A 42 7.45 2.79 29.04
N ASP A 43 6.40 3.12 29.80
CA ASP A 43 5.61 2.18 30.59
C ASP A 43 4.38 1.70 29.78
N PRO A 44 4.29 0.39 29.47
CA PRO A 44 3.17 -0.14 28.72
C PRO A 44 1.83 0.04 29.43
N GLU A 45 1.80 -0.04 30.77
CA GLU A 45 0.57 0.06 31.54
C GLU A 45 0.05 1.50 31.60
N ALA A 46 0.93 2.47 31.85
CA ALA A 46 0.59 3.89 31.77
C ALA A 46 0.07 4.27 30.38
N ALA A 47 0.74 3.83 29.30
CA ALA A 47 0.30 4.11 27.94
C ALA A 47 -1.07 3.45 27.62
N LEU A 48 -1.30 2.21 28.06
CA LEU A 48 -2.59 1.52 27.89
C LEU A 48 -3.76 2.25 28.55
N LYS A 49 -3.54 2.91 29.69
CA LYS A 49 -4.58 3.70 30.38
C LYS A 49 -5.02 4.91 29.55
N ARG A 50 -4.20 5.39 28.61
CA ARG A 50 -4.54 6.51 27.71
C ARG A 50 -5.33 6.07 26.47
N LEU A 51 -5.47 4.77 26.22
CA LEU A 51 -6.24 4.25 25.08
C LEU A 51 -7.72 4.03 25.47
N PRO A 52 -8.67 4.74 24.84
CA PRO A 52 -10.10 4.50 25.05
C PRO A 52 -10.53 3.16 24.43
N VAL A 53 -9.98 2.81 23.26
CA VAL A 53 -10.20 1.53 22.61
C VAL A 53 -8.93 0.69 22.72
N LYS A 54 -8.96 -0.32 23.59
CA LYS A 54 -7.82 -1.20 23.84
C LYS A 54 -7.68 -2.33 22.79
N ARG A 55 -8.71 -2.57 21.96
CA ARG A 55 -8.71 -3.56 20.88
C ARG A 55 -8.09 -3.03 19.57
N CYS A 56 -7.07 -2.18 19.64
CA CYS A 56 -6.26 -1.75 18.50
C CYS A 56 -4.88 -2.45 18.50
N VAL A 57 -4.10 -2.26 17.43
CA VAL A 57 -2.76 -2.85 17.31
C VAL A 57 -1.82 -2.33 18.39
N GLU A 58 -1.83 -1.02 18.66
CA GLU A 58 -1.04 -0.41 19.73
C GLU A 58 -1.40 -0.98 21.10
N GLY A 59 -2.70 -1.14 21.39
CA GLY A 59 -3.16 -1.71 22.64
C GLY A 59 -2.77 -3.17 22.81
N GLN A 60 -2.77 -3.96 21.73
CA GLN A 60 -2.31 -5.35 21.76
C GLN A 60 -0.80 -5.44 21.98
N LEU A 61 -0.01 -4.58 21.29
CA LEU A 61 1.43 -4.50 21.49
C LEU A 61 1.78 -4.13 22.92
N LEU A 62 1.16 -3.07 23.47
CA LEU A 62 1.42 -2.63 24.84
C LEU A 62 1.02 -3.70 25.87
N ARG A 63 -0.07 -4.44 25.65
CA ARG A 63 -0.41 -5.61 26.49
C ARG A 63 0.65 -6.70 26.42
N GLY A 64 1.17 -6.97 25.21
CA GLY A 64 2.28 -7.88 25.03
C GLY A 64 3.52 -7.42 25.81
N LEU A 65 3.87 -6.13 25.72
CA LEU A 65 5.02 -5.56 26.42
C LEU A 65 4.85 -5.56 27.95
N ALA A 66 3.65 -5.31 28.46
CA ALA A 66 3.33 -5.43 29.88
C ALA A 66 3.51 -6.87 30.38
N LYS A 67 3.06 -7.85 29.59
CA LYS A 67 3.07 -9.27 29.96
C LYS A 67 4.44 -9.93 29.82
N TYR A 68 5.17 -9.64 28.75
CA TYR A 68 6.42 -10.34 28.38
C TYR A 68 7.68 -9.49 28.61
N GLY A 69 7.52 -8.23 28.99
CA GLY A 69 8.61 -7.29 29.20
C GLY A 69 9.11 -6.63 27.92
N LYS A 70 9.71 -5.43 28.07
CA LYS A 70 10.14 -4.58 26.96
C LYS A 70 11.29 -5.16 26.12
N ASN A 71 12.03 -6.12 26.67
CA ASN A 71 13.14 -6.78 25.99
C ASN A 71 12.68 -7.93 25.10
N ASN A 72 11.46 -8.46 25.31
CA ASN A 72 10.92 -9.57 24.52
C ASN A 72 9.86 -9.09 23.51
N ILE A 73 10.31 -8.20 22.61
CA ILE A 73 9.44 -7.52 21.63
C ILE A 73 8.82 -8.53 20.66
N ILE A 74 9.56 -9.57 20.25
CA ILE A 74 9.08 -10.57 19.29
C ILE A 74 7.86 -11.31 19.87
N THR A 75 7.95 -11.77 21.12
CA THR A 75 6.81 -12.44 21.80
C THR A 75 5.66 -11.46 22.07
N ALA A 76 5.96 -10.21 22.48
CA ALA A 76 4.95 -9.19 22.68
C ALA A 76 4.19 -8.84 21.38
N PHE A 77 4.91 -8.70 20.27
CA PHE A 77 4.34 -8.43 18.96
C PHE A 77 3.51 -9.63 18.47
N GLY A 78 3.91 -10.86 18.80
CA GLY A 78 3.15 -12.08 18.52
C GLY A 78 1.73 -12.11 19.10
N LEU A 79 1.42 -11.26 20.09
CA LEU A 79 0.06 -11.09 20.61
C LEU A 79 -0.91 -10.45 19.60
N ILE A 80 -0.38 -9.78 18.57
CA ILE A 80 -1.16 -9.20 17.48
C ILE A 80 -1.59 -10.32 16.51
N PRO A 81 -2.86 -10.37 16.07
CA PRO A 81 -3.33 -11.31 15.07
C PRO A 81 -2.43 -11.37 13.85
N ARG A 82 -2.20 -12.59 13.36
CA ARG A 82 -1.26 -12.86 12.25
C ARG A 82 -1.49 -11.95 11.04
N ASN A 83 -2.75 -11.74 10.64
CA ASN A 83 -3.08 -10.92 9.47
C ASN A 83 -2.59 -9.47 9.63
N ASN A 84 -2.79 -8.86 10.80
CA ASN A 84 -2.31 -7.50 11.09
C ASN A 84 -0.79 -7.43 11.12
N ARG A 85 -0.10 -8.48 11.60
CA ARG A 85 1.37 -8.55 11.54
C ARG A 85 1.88 -8.63 10.10
N LEU A 86 1.25 -9.47 9.27
CA LEU A 86 1.61 -9.64 7.87
C LEU A 86 1.41 -8.35 7.06
N MET A 87 0.41 -7.53 7.39
CA MET A 87 0.21 -6.23 6.73
C MET A 87 1.47 -5.35 6.74
N TYR A 88 2.25 -5.37 7.84
CA TYR A 88 3.50 -4.62 7.90
C TYR A 88 4.50 -5.15 6.86
N ILE A 89 4.76 -6.45 6.85
CA ILE A 89 5.74 -7.07 5.94
C ILE A 89 5.32 -6.87 4.48
N HIS A 90 4.04 -7.09 4.16
CA HIS A 90 3.51 -6.84 2.82
C HIS A 90 3.61 -5.36 2.41
N SER A 91 3.51 -4.42 3.36
CA SER A 91 3.72 -3.00 3.08
C SER A 91 5.19 -2.69 2.74
N TYR A 92 6.15 -3.41 3.33
CA TYR A 92 7.56 -3.30 2.96
C TYR A 92 7.83 -3.88 1.58
N GLN A 93 7.33 -5.09 1.29
CA GLN A 93 7.42 -5.66 -0.07
C GLN A 93 6.83 -4.72 -1.11
N SER A 94 5.68 -4.10 -0.81
CA SER A 94 5.02 -3.14 -1.69
C SER A 94 5.84 -1.86 -1.88
N TYR A 95 6.52 -1.39 -0.83
CA TYR A 95 7.42 -0.24 -0.92
C TYR A 95 8.59 -0.53 -1.87
N VAL A 96 9.31 -1.64 -1.66
CA VAL A 96 10.42 -2.06 -2.53
C VAL A 96 9.93 -2.21 -3.97
N TRP A 97 8.79 -2.89 -4.17
CA TRP A 97 8.20 -3.07 -5.49
C TRP A 97 7.86 -1.74 -6.17
N ASN A 98 7.23 -0.79 -5.48
CA ASN A 98 6.91 0.52 -6.06
C ASN A 98 8.17 1.26 -6.51
N CYS A 99 9.23 1.23 -5.70
CA CYS A 99 10.51 1.85 -6.06
C CYS A 99 11.15 1.16 -7.27
N MET A 100 11.15 -0.17 -7.30
CA MET A 100 11.75 -0.92 -8.41
C MET A 100 10.96 -0.81 -9.71
N VAL A 101 9.63 -0.77 -9.64
CA VAL A 101 8.79 -0.47 -10.82
C VAL A 101 9.06 0.93 -11.32
N SER A 102 9.20 1.93 -10.44
CA SER A 102 9.54 3.30 -10.88
C SER A 102 10.89 3.34 -11.59
N LYS A 103 11.93 2.69 -11.03
CA LYS A 103 13.25 2.54 -11.67
C LYS A 103 13.17 1.81 -13.02
N ARG A 104 12.36 0.74 -13.10
CA ARG A 104 12.14 -0.01 -14.33
C ARG A 104 11.49 0.85 -15.42
N MET A 105 10.51 1.66 -15.05
CA MET A 105 9.80 2.56 -15.96
C MET A 105 10.72 3.69 -16.44
N GLU A 106 11.57 4.23 -15.56
CA GLU A 106 12.58 5.23 -15.91
C GLU A 106 13.64 4.68 -16.88
N ALA A 107 14.14 3.46 -16.62
CA ALA A 107 15.23 2.88 -17.41
C ALA A 107 14.82 2.38 -18.81
N PHE A 108 13.62 1.80 -18.97
CA PHE A 108 13.23 1.20 -20.26
C PHE A 108 11.86 1.63 -20.78
N GLY A 109 11.14 2.49 -20.06
CA GLY A 109 9.84 3.02 -20.49
C GLY A 109 8.74 1.96 -20.60
N LEU A 110 7.80 2.22 -21.51
CA LEU A 110 6.57 1.45 -21.73
C LEU A 110 6.71 0.27 -22.71
N ARG A 111 7.91 -0.27 -22.85
CA ARG A 111 8.17 -1.45 -23.71
C ARG A 111 8.61 -2.62 -22.85
N ALA A 112 8.26 -3.84 -23.27
CA ALA A 112 8.91 -5.04 -22.75
C ALA A 112 10.34 -5.11 -23.29
N VAL A 113 11.28 -5.56 -22.46
CA VAL A 113 12.69 -5.71 -22.82
C VAL A 113 13.23 -7.06 -22.40
N GLU A 114 14.36 -7.46 -22.98
CA GLU A 114 15.10 -8.64 -22.53
C GLU A 114 15.37 -8.56 -21.02
N GLY A 115 15.12 -9.68 -20.33
CA GLY A 115 15.31 -9.78 -18.89
C GLY A 115 14.12 -9.37 -18.04
N ASP A 116 13.06 -8.79 -18.63
CA ASP A 116 11.77 -8.63 -17.94
C ASP A 116 11.15 -10.00 -17.61
N LEU A 117 10.25 -10.02 -16.62
CA LEU A 117 9.51 -11.21 -16.24
C LEU A 117 8.09 -11.17 -16.78
N VAL A 118 7.58 -12.31 -17.25
CA VAL A 118 6.17 -12.52 -17.58
C VAL A 118 5.64 -13.76 -16.86
N LEU A 119 4.32 -13.87 -16.70
CA LEU A 119 3.69 -15.07 -16.16
C LEU A 119 3.26 -16.01 -17.28
N ARG A 120 3.80 -17.23 -17.30
CA ARG A 120 3.34 -18.34 -18.15
C ARG A 120 2.57 -19.33 -17.28
N GLY A 121 1.24 -19.17 -17.26
CA GLY A 121 0.39 -19.87 -16.31
C GLY A 121 0.68 -19.41 -14.88
N GLY A 122 1.18 -20.32 -14.04
CA GLY A 122 1.55 -20.05 -12.65
C GLY A 122 3.02 -19.70 -12.40
N TYR A 123 3.88 -19.77 -13.42
CA TYR A 123 5.33 -19.62 -13.26
C TYR A 123 5.84 -18.33 -13.91
N ALA A 124 6.82 -17.70 -13.26
CA ALA A 124 7.52 -16.56 -13.84
C ALA A 124 8.58 -17.03 -14.84
N HIS A 125 8.67 -16.33 -15.97
CA HIS A 125 9.59 -16.61 -17.07
C HIS A 125 10.33 -15.33 -17.45
N VAL A 126 11.65 -15.43 -17.62
CA VAL A 126 12.50 -14.32 -18.07
C VAL A 126 12.43 -14.22 -19.59
N LEU A 127 12.12 -13.04 -20.12
CA LEU A 127 12.05 -12.82 -21.56
C LEU A 127 13.44 -12.79 -22.22
N SER A 128 13.59 -13.50 -23.33
CA SER A 128 14.69 -13.25 -24.28
C SER A 128 14.43 -11.99 -25.12
N ALA A 129 15.43 -11.52 -25.87
CA ALA A 129 15.28 -10.37 -26.76
C ALA A 129 14.16 -10.57 -27.80
N GLU A 130 14.09 -11.77 -28.41
CA GLU A 130 13.08 -12.10 -29.43
C GLU A 130 11.67 -12.26 -28.84
N GLU A 131 11.59 -12.72 -27.59
CA GLU A 131 10.31 -12.81 -26.88
C GLU A 131 9.81 -11.44 -26.45
N ALA A 132 10.72 -10.55 -26.03
CA ALA A 132 10.38 -9.20 -25.60
C ALA A 132 9.67 -8.39 -26.70
N GLU A 133 10.08 -8.53 -27.96
CA GLU A 133 9.44 -7.88 -29.10
C GLU A 133 7.97 -8.28 -29.30
N LYS A 134 7.58 -9.48 -28.82
CA LYS A 134 6.22 -10.03 -28.96
C LYS A 134 5.33 -9.70 -27.77
N HIS A 135 5.88 -9.16 -26.68
CA HIS A 135 5.13 -8.86 -25.45
C HIS A 135 4.88 -7.37 -25.28
N SER A 136 3.80 -7.05 -24.57
CA SER A 136 3.51 -5.69 -24.15
C SER A 136 4.01 -5.46 -22.72
N VAL A 137 4.24 -4.20 -22.35
CA VAL A 137 4.46 -3.78 -20.95
C VAL A 137 3.32 -4.23 -20.02
N HIS A 138 2.12 -4.46 -20.56
CA HIS A 138 0.97 -4.98 -19.81
C HIS A 138 1.15 -6.43 -19.33
N ASP A 139 2.04 -7.21 -19.97
CA ASP A 139 2.34 -8.59 -19.62
C ASP A 139 3.47 -8.71 -18.60
N VAL A 140 4.27 -7.65 -18.48
CA VAL A 140 5.42 -7.60 -17.58
C VAL A 140 4.98 -7.60 -16.13
N VAL A 141 5.60 -8.48 -15.35
CA VAL A 141 5.44 -8.57 -13.90
C VAL A 141 6.76 -8.25 -13.20
N MET A 142 6.65 -7.77 -11.98
CA MET A 142 7.78 -7.54 -11.08
C MET A 142 7.53 -8.26 -9.76
N PRO A 143 8.58 -8.83 -9.13
CA PRO A 143 8.43 -9.63 -7.93
C PRO A 143 8.27 -8.76 -6.67
N LEU A 144 7.37 -9.15 -5.79
CA LEU A 144 7.43 -8.78 -4.38
C LEU A 144 8.55 -9.61 -3.73
N PRO A 145 9.56 -8.99 -3.08
CA PRO A 145 10.71 -9.71 -2.56
C PRO A 145 10.34 -10.86 -1.63
N GLY A 146 10.93 -12.03 -1.83
CA GLY A 146 10.67 -13.23 -1.04
C GLY A 146 11.64 -14.36 -1.39
N PHE A 147 11.50 -15.51 -0.72
CA PHE A 147 12.41 -16.66 -0.90
C PHE A 147 12.07 -17.57 -2.08
N ASP A 148 10.92 -17.36 -2.74
CA ASP A 148 10.36 -18.20 -3.81
C ASP A 148 9.97 -17.35 -5.03
N VAL A 149 10.86 -16.43 -5.40
CA VAL A 149 10.71 -15.57 -6.58
C VAL A 149 12.02 -15.47 -7.35
N ILE A 150 11.92 -15.28 -8.66
CA ILE A 150 13.04 -14.86 -9.50
C ILE A 150 12.98 -13.35 -9.72
N TYR A 151 14.14 -12.77 -10.01
CA TYR A 151 14.28 -11.34 -10.28
C TYR A 151 14.60 -11.10 -11.76
N PRO A 152 14.22 -9.94 -12.32
CA PRO A 152 14.62 -9.56 -13.68
C PRO A 152 16.15 -9.58 -13.84
N THR A 153 16.65 -9.97 -15.00
CA THR A 153 18.10 -10.14 -15.23
C THR A 153 18.82 -8.86 -15.66
N HIS A 154 18.08 -7.82 -16.06
CA HIS A 154 18.62 -6.50 -16.37
C HIS A 154 18.93 -5.67 -15.10
N SER A 155 19.43 -4.44 -15.27
CA SER A 155 19.90 -3.54 -14.20
C SER A 155 18.97 -3.39 -12.97
N VAL A 156 17.66 -3.46 -13.16
CA VAL A 156 16.69 -3.37 -12.05
C VAL A 156 16.79 -4.54 -11.06
N GLY A 157 17.22 -5.72 -11.51
CA GLY A 157 17.51 -6.85 -10.63
C GLY A 157 18.60 -6.53 -9.61
N GLY A 158 19.66 -5.86 -10.04
CA GLY A 158 20.69 -5.30 -9.16
C GLY A 158 20.10 -4.26 -8.18
N GLY A 159 19.17 -3.43 -8.66
CA GLY A 159 18.46 -2.46 -7.83
C GLY A 159 17.67 -3.08 -6.65
N TYR A 160 17.13 -4.29 -6.79
CA TYR A 160 16.53 -5.03 -5.67
C TYR A 160 17.59 -5.41 -4.64
N ARG A 161 18.72 -5.96 -5.08
CA ARG A 161 19.84 -6.36 -4.21
C ARG A 161 20.33 -5.16 -3.40
N ASP A 162 20.56 -4.02 -4.06
CA ASP A 162 21.02 -2.80 -3.41
C ASP A 162 20.04 -2.28 -2.34
N MET A 163 18.74 -2.24 -2.68
CA MET A 163 17.71 -1.74 -1.76
C MET A 163 17.53 -2.64 -0.55
N LEU A 164 17.53 -3.96 -0.75
CA LEU A 164 17.42 -4.92 0.35
C LEU A 164 18.68 -4.89 1.24
N SER A 165 19.86 -4.79 0.62
CA SER A 165 21.14 -4.79 1.36
C SER A 165 21.29 -3.52 2.22
N ALA A 166 20.81 -2.36 1.75
CA ALA A 166 20.76 -1.12 2.52
C ALA A 166 19.88 -1.23 3.79
N ASP A 167 18.96 -2.19 3.78
CA ASP A 167 18.04 -2.51 4.87
C ASP A 167 18.48 -3.74 5.69
N ASP A 168 19.73 -4.20 5.51
CA ASP A 168 20.33 -5.38 6.14
C ASP A 168 19.61 -6.70 5.80
N LEU A 169 18.99 -6.76 4.62
CA LEU A 169 18.35 -7.96 4.10
C LEU A 169 19.15 -8.56 2.95
N ASP A 170 19.37 -9.86 3.02
CA ASP A 170 19.96 -10.63 1.95
C ASP A 170 18.87 -11.15 1.00
N ILE A 171 18.94 -10.71 -0.27
CA ILE A 171 18.02 -11.12 -1.34
C ILE A 171 18.05 -12.64 -1.59
N ASP A 172 19.21 -13.27 -1.39
CA ASP A 172 19.42 -14.70 -1.62
C ASP A 172 18.95 -15.54 -0.41
N SER A 173 18.71 -14.88 0.74
CA SER A 173 18.30 -15.51 2.01
C SER A 173 17.19 -14.74 2.71
N MET A 174 16.05 -14.59 2.03
CA MET A 174 14.85 -13.92 2.57
C MET A 174 14.06 -14.75 3.59
N ARG A 175 14.62 -15.87 4.09
CA ARG A 175 13.99 -16.69 5.13
C ARG A 175 14.23 -16.09 6.51
N HIS A 176 13.16 -15.78 7.21
CA HIS A 176 13.22 -15.27 8.57
C HIS A 176 13.22 -16.42 9.60
N LYS A 177 13.92 -16.24 10.73
CA LYS A 177 13.96 -17.22 11.83
C LYS A 177 12.56 -17.54 12.38
N VAL A 178 11.71 -16.51 12.43
CA VAL A 178 10.28 -16.65 12.76
C VAL A 178 9.50 -16.96 11.49
N ARG A 179 8.96 -18.18 11.41
CA ARG A 179 8.22 -18.70 10.24
C ARG A 179 7.11 -17.78 9.75
N ASP A 180 6.39 -17.11 10.66
CA ASP A 180 5.31 -16.19 10.31
C ASP A 180 5.76 -15.00 9.44
N TYR A 181 7.06 -14.68 9.44
CA TYR A 181 7.62 -13.54 8.74
C TYR A 181 8.40 -13.94 7.48
N SER A 182 8.57 -15.24 7.24
CA SER A 182 9.15 -15.77 6.00
C SER A 182 8.11 -15.71 4.90
N LEU A 183 8.28 -14.79 3.96
CA LEU A 183 7.37 -14.64 2.81
C LEU A 183 7.97 -15.26 1.56
N ALA A 184 7.17 -16.06 0.86
CA ALA A 184 7.52 -16.67 -0.42
C ALA A 184 7.79 -15.59 -1.49
N GLY A 185 7.09 -14.46 -1.41
CA GLY A 185 7.04 -13.48 -2.49
C GLY A 185 5.86 -13.76 -3.40
N ALA A 186 5.67 -12.91 -4.40
CA ALA A 186 4.61 -13.04 -5.42
C ALA A 186 4.95 -12.15 -6.61
N TYR A 187 4.26 -12.34 -7.73
CA TYR A 187 4.44 -11.50 -8.92
C TYR A 187 3.27 -10.56 -9.11
N ARG A 188 3.56 -9.30 -9.45
CA ARG A 188 2.54 -8.28 -9.71
C ARG A 188 2.82 -7.60 -11.04
N ARG A 189 1.78 -7.46 -11.87
CA ARG A 189 1.85 -6.69 -13.12
C ARG A 189 2.21 -5.24 -12.85
N ILE A 190 3.13 -4.70 -13.64
CA ILE A 190 3.62 -3.32 -13.47
C ILE A 190 2.63 -2.28 -13.98
N LEU A 191 1.83 -2.64 -14.99
CA LEU A 191 0.82 -1.78 -15.59
C LEU A 191 -0.49 -2.55 -15.78
N ILE A 192 -1.60 -1.95 -15.36
CA ILE A 192 -2.93 -2.50 -15.52
C ILE A 192 -3.71 -1.64 -16.52
N ARG A 193 -4.32 -2.29 -17.49
CA ARG A 193 -5.30 -1.65 -18.40
C ARG A 193 -6.71 -1.87 -17.82
N PRO A 194 -7.41 -0.82 -17.36
CA PRO A 194 -8.79 -0.95 -16.95
C PRO A 194 -9.67 -1.42 -18.12
N ARG A 195 -10.74 -2.14 -17.81
CA ARG A 195 -11.75 -2.58 -18.79
C ARG A 195 -13.03 -1.75 -18.64
N ASP A 196 -13.89 -1.81 -19.65
CA ASP A 196 -15.23 -1.20 -19.61
C ASP A 196 -15.19 0.28 -19.23
N VAL A 197 -14.23 1.01 -19.80
CA VAL A 197 -14.00 2.41 -19.45
C VAL A 197 -15.03 3.29 -20.15
N SER A 198 -15.83 4.00 -19.36
CA SER A 198 -16.72 5.07 -19.81
C SER A 198 -16.57 6.30 -18.91
N TRP A 199 -16.96 7.46 -19.42
CA TRP A 199 -16.77 8.75 -18.78
C TRP A 199 -17.75 9.77 -19.34
N GLU A 200 -18.15 10.71 -18.50
CA GLU A 200 -18.98 11.85 -18.90
C GLU A 200 -18.60 13.10 -18.09
N LEU A 201 -18.69 14.27 -18.74
CA LEU A 201 -18.52 15.56 -18.09
C LEU A 201 -19.89 16.10 -17.69
N ILE A 202 -20.11 16.23 -16.39
CA ILE A 202 -21.36 16.70 -15.81
C ILE A 202 -21.15 18.14 -15.34
N GLN A 203 -22.10 19.01 -15.65
CA GLN A 203 -22.12 20.37 -15.11
C GLN A 203 -23.09 20.44 -13.92
N TYR A 204 -22.70 21.14 -12.87
CA TYR A 204 -23.48 21.24 -11.64
C TYR A 204 -23.20 22.57 -10.90
N ASP A 205 -24.15 23.00 -10.07
CA ASP A 205 -24.05 24.24 -9.27
C ASP A 205 -23.85 23.97 -7.78
N ASP A 206 -24.58 22.99 -7.23
CA ASP A 206 -24.52 22.62 -5.81
C ASP A 206 -23.70 21.34 -5.61
N PRO A 207 -22.53 21.42 -4.94
CA PRO A 207 -21.71 20.25 -4.62
C PRO A 207 -22.37 19.20 -3.70
N ARG A 208 -23.49 19.52 -3.04
CA ARG A 208 -24.23 18.59 -2.18
C ARG A 208 -25.17 17.67 -2.96
N VAL A 209 -25.43 17.96 -4.24
CA VAL A 209 -26.32 17.15 -5.07
C VAL A 209 -25.58 15.89 -5.54
N PRO A 210 -26.14 14.69 -5.32
CA PRO A 210 -25.57 13.45 -5.84
C PRO A 210 -25.54 13.46 -7.37
N LEU A 211 -24.37 13.18 -7.95
CA LEU A 211 -24.18 13.08 -9.41
C LEU A 211 -24.25 11.64 -9.93
N VAL A 212 -24.43 10.66 -9.04
CA VAL A 212 -24.47 9.23 -9.36
C VAL A 212 -25.64 8.60 -8.64
N HIS A 213 -26.39 7.77 -9.36
CA HIS A 213 -27.53 7.03 -8.84
C HIS A 213 -27.08 5.75 -8.13
N THR A 214 -27.29 5.68 -6.82
CA THR A 214 -26.91 4.52 -5.98
C THR A 214 -27.85 3.35 -6.18
N ASP A 215 -27.44 2.16 -5.73
CA ASP A 215 -28.27 0.96 -5.88
C ASP A 215 -29.51 0.99 -4.97
N VAL A 216 -29.43 1.64 -3.80
CA VAL A 216 -30.58 1.80 -2.90
C VAL A 216 -31.64 2.71 -3.52
N GLU A 217 -31.23 3.84 -4.08
CA GLU A 217 -32.13 4.79 -4.75
C GLU A 217 -32.86 4.12 -5.94
N LYS A 218 -32.17 3.27 -6.72
CA LYS A 218 -32.81 2.50 -7.79
C LYS A 218 -33.88 1.55 -7.27
N LEU A 219 -33.62 0.85 -6.16
CA LEU A 219 -34.57 -0.08 -5.54
C LEU A 219 -35.80 0.66 -4.99
N GLU A 220 -35.61 1.87 -4.49
CA GLU A 220 -36.68 2.74 -3.99
C GLU A 220 -37.40 3.50 -5.12
N ASN A 221 -37.01 3.30 -6.39
CA ASN A 221 -37.49 4.05 -7.56
C ASN A 221 -37.34 5.57 -7.41
N ALA A 222 -36.27 6.02 -6.75
CA ALA A 222 -35.94 7.42 -6.67
C ALA A 222 -35.60 7.99 -8.07
N PRO A 223 -35.87 9.27 -8.32
CA PRO A 223 -35.57 9.89 -9.61
C PRO A 223 -34.05 9.92 -9.86
N ALA A 224 -33.65 9.62 -11.09
CA ALA A 224 -32.25 9.70 -11.49
C ALA A 224 -31.74 11.15 -11.41
N PRO A 225 -30.44 11.37 -11.13
CA PRO A 225 -29.83 12.70 -11.14
C PRO A 225 -30.04 13.40 -12.49
N VAL A 226 -30.50 14.65 -12.45
CA VAL A 226 -30.66 15.50 -13.64
C VAL A 226 -29.43 16.38 -13.78
N TYR A 227 -28.77 16.29 -14.92
CA TYR A 227 -27.58 17.08 -15.21
C TYR A 227 -27.93 18.43 -15.83
N LEU A 228 -27.27 19.49 -15.39
CA LEU A 228 -27.43 20.81 -15.99
C LEU A 228 -26.72 20.86 -17.35
N LYS A 229 -27.27 21.64 -18.30
CA LYS A 229 -26.59 21.93 -19.57
C LYS A 229 -25.43 22.93 -19.38
N GLU A 230 -25.63 23.88 -18.47
CA GLU A 230 -24.64 24.87 -18.05
C GLU A 230 -24.64 24.96 -16.51
N GLY A 231 -23.46 24.94 -15.90
CA GLY A 231 -23.31 25.03 -14.44
C GLY A 231 -21.97 25.65 -14.02
N LYS A 232 -21.91 26.14 -12.79
CA LYS A 232 -20.75 26.80 -12.17
C LYS A 232 -19.55 25.88 -12.04
N TYR A 233 -19.78 24.58 -11.81
CA TYR A 233 -18.75 23.57 -11.61
C TYR A 233 -18.87 22.46 -12.66
N ARG A 234 -17.75 21.75 -12.85
CA ARG A 234 -17.66 20.58 -13.74
C ARG A 234 -17.17 19.38 -12.95
N ALA A 235 -17.82 18.24 -13.14
CA ALA A 235 -17.43 16.95 -12.59
C ALA A 235 -17.08 15.98 -13.72
N LEU A 236 -16.07 15.15 -13.48
CA LEU A 236 -15.73 14.02 -14.34
C LEU A 236 -16.28 12.76 -13.68
N LYS A 237 -17.34 12.19 -14.23
CA LYS A 237 -17.83 10.87 -13.85
C LYS A 237 -17.11 9.82 -14.70
N MET A 238 -16.62 8.76 -14.06
CA MET A 238 -15.89 7.68 -14.71
C MET A 238 -16.43 6.33 -14.22
N GLU A 239 -16.56 5.39 -15.13
CA GLU A 239 -16.88 3.99 -14.84
C GLU A 239 -15.77 3.13 -15.46
N PHE A 240 -15.24 2.17 -14.70
CA PHE A 240 -14.20 1.26 -15.18
C PHE A 240 -14.07 0.04 -14.27
N SER A 241 -13.68 -1.08 -14.85
CA SER A 241 -13.45 -2.35 -14.19
C SER A 241 -11.95 -2.56 -13.92
N LEU A 242 -11.60 -2.94 -12.69
CA LEU A 242 -10.23 -3.29 -12.29
C LEU A 242 -10.12 -4.74 -11.82
N PRO A 243 -9.00 -5.44 -12.06
CA PRO A 243 -8.69 -6.71 -11.42
C PRO A 243 -8.56 -6.57 -9.90
N SER A 244 -8.62 -7.69 -9.18
CA SER A 244 -8.31 -7.74 -7.75
C SER A 244 -6.90 -7.20 -7.46
N SER A 245 -6.68 -6.75 -6.22
CA SER A 245 -5.39 -6.19 -5.78
C SER A 245 -4.92 -4.95 -6.56
N THR A 246 -5.85 -4.22 -7.16
CA THR A 246 -5.62 -2.96 -7.88
C THR A 246 -6.35 -1.81 -7.18
N TYR A 247 -5.76 -0.62 -7.18
CA TYR A 247 -6.28 0.55 -6.46
C TYR A 247 -6.84 1.59 -7.43
N ALA A 248 -8.14 1.89 -7.35
CA ALA A 248 -8.80 2.88 -8.21
C ALA A 248 -8.14 4.28 -8.10
N THR A 249 -7.65 4.63 -6.91
CA THR A 249 -6.92 5.89 -6.66
C THR A 249 -5.68 6.05 -7.54
N MET A 250 -5.06 4.96 -7.99
CA MET A 250 -3.89 4.99 -8.89
C MET A 250 -4.30 5.26 -10.33
N ALA A 251 -5.45 4.74 -10.77
CA ALA A 251 -6.03 5.09 -12.07
C ALA A 251 -6.46 6.56 -12.10
N VAL A 252 -7.12 7.04 -11.04
CA VAL A 252 -7.50 8.46 -10.91
C VAL A 252 -6.27 9.38 -10.87
N ARG A 253 -5.22 8.98 -10.15
CA ARG A 253 -3.92 9.70 -10.14
C ARG A 253 -3.33 9.81 -11.55
N GLU A 254 -3.43 8.75 -12.35
CA GLU A 254 -2.95 8.75 -13.72
C GLU A 254 -3.77 9.68 -14.63
N VAL A 255 -5.09 9.75 -14.45
CA VAL A 255 -5.97 10.68 -15.19
C VAL A 255 -5.67 12.14 -14.82
N LEU A 256 -5.59 12.44 -13.52
CA LEU A 256 -5.43 13.81 -13.02
C LEU A 256 -3.98 14.30 -12.99
N LYS A 257 -3.01 13.39 -13.12
CA LYS A 257 -1.56 13.66 -12.99
C LYS A 257 -1.19 14.38 -11.69
N MET A 258 -1.96 14.15 -10.63
CA MET A 258 -1.81 14.80 -9.32
C MET A 258 -1.71 13.80 -8.18
N ASP A 259 -1.15 14.21 -7.04
CA ASP A 259 -1.12 13.36 -5.85
C ASP A 259 -2.53 13.11 -5.30
N THR A 260 -2.89 11.84 -5.15
CA THR A 260 -4.16 11.37 -4.59
C THR A 260 -4.05 10.95 -3.13
N SER A 261 -2.92 11.27 -2.47
CA SER A 261 -2.76 11.05 -1.03
C SER A 261 -3.81 11.83 -0.23
N ILE A 262 -4.26 11.25 0.88
CA ILE A 262 -5.25 11.86 1.78
C ILE A 262 -4.80 13.27 2.17
N LYS A 263 -3.51 13.45 2.52
CA LYS A 263 -2.97 14.76 2.90
C LYS A 263 -3.16 15.82 1.81
N ASN A 264 -2.86 15.47 0.56
CA ASN A 264 -3.03 16.38 -0.56
C ASN A 264 -4.53 16.66 -0.81
N GLN A 265 -5.36 15.61 -0.80
CA GLN A 265 -6.80 15.72 -1.03
C GLN A 265 -7.53 16.51 0.07
N THR A 266 -7.10 16.42 1.33
CA THR A 266 -7.67 17.22 2.43
C THR A 266 -7.34 18.71 2.29
N GLN A 267 -6.16 19.07 1.76
CA GLN A 267 -5.80 20.47 1.52
C GLN A 267 -6.63 21.11 0.40
N LEU A 268 -7.02 20.31 -0.60
CA LEU A 268 -7.85 20.77 -1.71
C LEU A 268 -9.31 21.02 -1.31
N ASN A 269 -9.78 20.41 -0.21
CA ASN A 269 -11.16 20.46 0.25
C ASN A 269 -11.40 21.47 1.41
N THR A 270 -10.58 22.50 1.53
CA THR A 270 -10.66 23.50 2.63
C THR A 270 -11.94 24.33 2.63
N SER A 271 -12.74 24.32 1.56
CA SER A 271 -14.02 25.03 1.45
C SER A 271 -15.21 24.31 2.11
N TRP A 272 -15.11 23.02 2.43
CA TRP A 272 -16.24 22.22 2.95
C TRP A 272 -16.40 22.25 4.48
N LEU A 273 -15.40 22.81 5.19
CA LEU A 273 -15.33 22.84 6.65
C LEU A 273 -15.62 24.22 7.25
N ASN A 274 -16.06 25.19 6.43
CA ASN A 274 -16.54 26.49 6.87
C ASN A 274 -18.06 26.56 6.79
#